data_AF-A0AAN7ZF10-F1
#
_entry.id   AF-A0AAN7ZF10-F1
#
_cell.length_a   1.000
_cell.length_b   1.000
_cell.length_c   1.000
_cell.angle_alpha   90.00
_cell.angle_beta   90.00
_cell.angle_gamma   90.00
#
_symmetry.space_group_name_H-M   'P 1'
#
loop_
_entity.id
_entity.type
_entity.pdbx_description
1 polymer ?
#
loop_
_entity_poly.entity_id
_entity_poly.type
_entity_poly.pdbx_seq_one_letter_code
_entity_poly.pdbx_strand_id
1 'polypeptide(L)'
;MPISINLFSIKRVTLASPPTQPPYCPCCSRVSKRLITRSSNRNGNAGRPYSKCLHCDKFLVFDDYRGNDSTNPECHCGYSSKRQVSGRSKPVAGRLHYVCRLGMCDFFSPGKDAKGIDVIIDMDLTEDLSRLSIIWYDSFIAS
;
A
#
# COMPACT_ATOMS: atom_id res chain seq x y z
N MET A 1 -31.05 -13.73 20.42
CA MET A 1 -29.75 -14.45 20.38
C MET A 1 -28.64 -13.41 20.44
N PRO A 2 -27.73 -13.44 21.42
CA PRO A 2 -26.63 -12.49 21.46
C PRO A 2 -25.56 -12.88 20.42
N ILE A 3 -25.16 -11.93 19.58
CA ILE A 3 -24.03 -12.07 18.68
C ILE A 3 -22.77 -11.95 19.54
N SER A 4 -22.06 -13.06 19.75
CA SER A 4 -20.74 -13.03 20.39
C SER A 4 -19.69 -12.65 19.35
N ILE A 5 -19.28 -11.38 19.33
CA ILE A 5 -18.13 -10.95 18.53
C ILE A 5 -16.87 -11.36 19.30
N ASN A 6 -16.20 -12.42 18.86
CA ASN A 6 -14.94 -12.85 19.46
C ASN A 6 -13.80 -11.91 19.02
N LEU A 7 -13.59 -10.84 19.79
CA LEU A 7 -12.57 -9.82 19.56
C LEU A 7 -11.13 -10.35 19.67
N PHE A 8 -10.92 -11.60 20.14
CA PHE A 8 -9.60 -12.20 20.34
C PHE A 8 -9.04 -12.93 19.11
N SER A 9 -9.81 -13.05 18.02
CA SER A 9 -9.36 -13.81 16.83
C SER A 9 -8.58 -12.98 15.81
N ILE A 10 -8.47 -11.65 15.99
CA ILE A 10 -7.69 -10.82 15.07
C ILE A 10 -6.24 -10.84 15.53
N LYS A 11 -5.43 -11.72 14.92
CA LYS A 11 -3.97 -11.73 15.09
C LYS A 11 -3.41 -10.39 14.62
N ARG A 12 -3.12 -9.49 15.55
CA ARG A 12 -2.49 -8.20 15.26
C ARG A 12 -0.99 -8.39 15.14
N VAL A 13 -0.45 -8.07 13.96
CA VAL A 13 0.97 -8.07 13.67
C VAL A 13 1.56 -6.71 14.07
N THR A 14 2.78 -6.72 14.60
CA THR A 14 3.51 -5.52 15.02
C THR A 14 3.62 -4.51 13.86
N LEU A 15 3.25 -3.26 14.15
CA LEU A 15 3.38 -2.13 13.22
C LEU A 15 4.72 -1.42 13.46
N ALA A 16 5.66 -1.53 12.52
CA ALA A 16 6.84 -0.67 12.51
C ALA A 16 6.47 0.72 11.96
N SER A 17 7.06 1.80 12.46
CA SER A 17 6.88 3.13 11.86
C SER A 17 7.34 3.13 10.38
N PRO A 18 6.78 4.02 9.53
CA PRO A 18 7.31 4.23 8.18
C PRO A 18 8.82 4.53 8.22
N PRO A 19 9.60 4.08 7.22
CA PRO A 19 11.04 4.34 7.18
C PRO A 19 11.32 5.85 7.21
N THR A 20 12.15 6.30 8.15
CA THR A 20 12.61 7.69 8.22
C THR A 20 13.76 7.97 7.24
N GLN A 21 14.40 6.91 6.73
CA GLN A 21 15.46 6.95 5.73
C GLN A 21 15.15 5.99 4.57
N PRO A 22 15.64 6.27 3.35
CA PRO A 22 15.47 5.36 2.22
C PRO A 22 16.12 4.00 2.50
N PRO A 23 15.41 2.87 2.35
CA PRO A 23 15.99 1.54 2.58
C PRO A 23 17.02 1.19 1.50
N TYR A 24 17.89 0.23 1.81
CA TYR A 24 18.71 -0.43 0.81
C TYR A 24 17.84 -1.29 -0.10
N CYS A 25 18.15 -1.32 -1.39
CA CYS A 25 17.44 -2.15 -2.35
C CYS A 25 17.70 -3.64 -2.08
N PRO A 26 16.68 -4.49 -1.88
CA PRO A 26 16.89 -5.92 -1.62
C PRO A 26 17.48 -6.67 -2.81
N CYS A 27 17.45 -6.10 -4.02
CA CYS A 27 17.99 -6.73 -5.22
C CYS A 27 19.48 -6.45 -5.46
N CYS A 28 19.99 -5.28 -5.05
CA CYS A 28 21.36 -4.85 -5.36
C CYS A 28 22.13 -4.24 -4.18
N SER A 29 21.51 -4.18 -3.01
CA SER A 29 22.10 -3.65 -1.76
C SER A 29 22.56 -2.20 -1.82
N ARG A 30 22.19 -1.43 -2.85
CA ARG A 30 22.47 0.01 -2.94
C ARG A 30 21.40 0.84 -2.24
N VAL A 31 21.80 1.98 -1.68
CA VAL A 31 20.87 2.94 -1.07
C VAL A 31 19.85 3.41 -2.11
N SER A 32 18.57 3.42 -1.74
CA SER A 32 17.52 3.97 -2.57
C SER A 32 17.44 5.50 -2.43
N LYS A 33 16.65 6.15 -3.28
CA LYS A 33 16.35 7.57 -3.15
C LYS A 33 14.90 7.78 -2.75
N ARG A 34 14.68 8.71 -1.82
CA ARG A 34 13.36 9.25 -1.52
C ARG A 34 12.93 10.21 -2.63
N LEU A 35 11.70 10.06 -3.10
CA LEU A 35 11.09 10.82 -4.18
C LEU A 35 9.63 11.12 -3.79
N ILE A 36 9.01 12.09 -4.47
CA ILE A 36 7.57 12.40 -4.32
C ILE A 36 6.87 12.08 -5.63
N THR A 37 5.71 11.45 -5.58
CA THR A 37 4.89 11.24 -6.77
C THR A 37 4.38 12.57 -7.30
N ARG A 38 4.29 12.69 -8.63
CA ARG A 38 3.79 13.91 -9.28
C ARG A 38 2.35 14.19 -8.87
N SER A 39 1.98 15.47 -8.77
CA SER A 39 0.60 15.92 -8.54
C SER A 39 -0.37 15.38 -9.59
N SER A 40 0.09 15.18 -10.83
CA SER A 40 -0.70 14.60 -11.93
C SER A 40 -0.89 13.08 -11.88
N ASN A 41 -0.47 12.39 -10.81
CA ASN A 41 -0.61 10.94 -10.70
C ASN A 41 -2.08 10.51 -10.48
N ARG A 42 -2.72 10.08 -11.57
CA ARG A 42 -4.12 9.62 -11.61
C ARG A 42 -4.40 8.27 -10.92
N ASN A 43 -3.39 7.61 -10.35
CA ASN A 43 -3.59 6.35 -9.61
C ASN A 43 -3.92 6.59 -8.13
N GLY A 44 -4.37 7.80 -7.75
CA GLY A 44 -4.68 8.14 -6.36
C GLY A 44 -3.47 8.18 -5.45
N ASN A 45 -2.28 8.35 -6.02
CA ASN A 45 -1.02 8.35 -5.29
C ASN A 45 -0.31 9.70 -5.38
N ALA A 46 -0.97 10.75 -5.88
CA ALA A 46 -0.38 12.09 -6.00
C ALA A 46 0.16 12.61 -4.65
N GLY A 47 1.32 13.28 -4.67
CA GLY A 47 1.96 13.84 -3.47
C GLY A 47 2.56 12.84 -2.49
N ARG A 48 2.33 11.53 -2.66
CA ARG A 48 2.86 10.50 -1.76
C ARG A 48 4.38 10.36 -1.87
N PRO A 49 5.10 10.38 -0.74
CA PRO A 49 6.52 10.13 -0.72
C PRO A 49 6.84 8.63 -0.83
N TYR A 50 7.88 8.29 -1.57
CA TYR A 50 8.29 6.90 -1.82
C TYR A 50 9.79 6.74 -2.00
N SER A 51 10.28 5.53 -1.76
CA SER A 51 11.66 5.13 -2.03
C SER A 51 11.77 4.32 -3.32
N LYS A 52 12.76 4.66 -4.15
CA LYS A 52 13.05 3.97 -5.42
C LYS A 52 14.54 3.66 -5.53
N CYS A 53 14.88 2.43 -5.89
CA CYS A 53 16.23 2.11 -6.33
C CYS A 53 16.43 2.62 -7.75
N LEU A 54 17.28 3.64 -7.93
CA LEU A 54 17.57 4.17 -9.26
C LEU A 54 18.43 3.23 -10.11
N HIS A 55 19.21 2.36 -9.48
CA HIS A 55 20.04 1.40 -10.21
C HIS A 55 19.22 0.27 -10.84
N CYS A 56 18.24 -0.28 -10.10
CA CYS A 56 17.34 -1.33 -10.59
C CYS A 56 16.07 -0.78 -11.24
N ASP A 57 15.92 0.55 -11.32
CA ASP A 57 14.68 1.25 -11.68
C ASP A 57 13.43 0.78 -10.91
N LYS A 58 13.59 0.29 -9.67
CA LYS A 58 12.56 -0.43 -8.92
C LYS A 58 11.98 0.42 -7.80
N PHE A 59 10.65 0.58 -7.80
CA PHE A 59 9.90 1.09 -6.64
C PHE A 59 10.07 0.14 -5.45
N LEU A 60 10.39 0.67 -4.27
CA LEU A 60 10.55 -0.13 -3.05
C LEU A 60 9.31 -0.01 -2.14
N VAL A 61 8.99 1.19 -1.70
CA VAL A 61 7.90 1.40 -0.73
C VAL A 61 7.46 2.86 -0.68
N PHE A 62 6.19 3.11 -0.34
CA PHE A 62 5.73 4.44 0.08
C PHE A 62 6.14 4.69 1.54
N ASP A 63 6.69 5.86 1.85
CA ASP A 63 7.21 6.19 3.19
C ASP A 63 6.20 6.96 4.08
N ASP A 64 4.92 6.91 3.71
CA ASP A 64 3.80 7.46 4.49
C ASP A 64 3.07 6.40 5.34
N TYR A 65 2.06 6.85 6.09
CA TYR A 65 1.20 5.97 6.90
C TYR A 65 0.09 5.28 6.11
N ARG A 66 -0.20 5.67 4.86
CA ARG A 66 -1.34 5.13 4.12
C ARG A 66 -1.13 3.65 3.79
N GLY A 67 -2.19 2.86 4.04
CA GLY A 67 -2.17 1.40 3.89
C GLY A 67 -1.53 0.64 5.05
N ASN A 68 -1.12 1.33 6.13
CA ASN A 68 -0.62 0.71 7.34
C ASN A 68 -1.77 0.22 8.22
N ASP A 69 -1.80 -1.07 8.54
CA ASP A 69 -2.82 -1.66 9.41
C ASP A 69 -2.24 -2.92 10.07
N SER A 70 -2.36 -3.06 11.39
CA SER A 70 -1.83 -4.21 12.15
C SER A 70 -2.46 -5.55 11.76
N THR A 71 -3.60 -5.52 11.07
CA THR A 71 -4.30 -6.71 10.56
C THR A 71 -3.78 -7.17 9.20
N ASN A 72 -2.91 -6.39 8.53
CA ASN A 72 -2.30 -6.84 7.30
C ASN A 72 -1.36 -8.02 7.59
N PRO A 73 -1.17 -8.96 6.62
CA PRO A 73 -0.27 -10.09 6.77
C PRO A 73 1.15 -9.66 7.16
N GLU A 74 1.84 -10.52 7.92
CA GLU A 74 3.24 -10.32 8.25
C GLU A 74 4.14 -10.50 7.02
N CYS A 75 5.13 -9.61 6.84
CA CYS A 75 6.15 -9.74 5.81
C CYS A 75 7.42 -10.42 6.35
N HIS A 76 8.40 -10.71 5.48
CA HIS A 76 9.66 -11.38 5.90
C HIS A 76 10.52 -10.60 6.88
N CYS A 77 10.20 -9.33 7.16
CA CYS A 77 10.85 -8.53 8.20
C CYS A 77 10.25 -8.75 9.60
N GLY A 78 9.20 -9.58 9.76
CA GLY A 78 8.51 -9.78 11.04
C GLY A 78 7.54 -8.65 11.43
N TYR A 79 7.21 -7.76 10.48
CA TYR A 79 6.28 -6.65 10.69
C TYR A 79 5.08 -6.75 9.75
N SER A 80 3.99 -6.09 10.14
CA SER A 80 2.79 -6.01 9.32
C SER A 80 3.08 -5.34 7.98
N SER A 81 2.60 -5.91 6.89
CA SER A 81 2.77 -5.38 5.53
C SER A 81 2.01 -4.07 5.31
N LYS A 82 2.25 -3.43 4.16
CA LYS A 82 1.51 -2.25 3.70
C LYS A 82 0.55 -2.66 2.58
N ARG A 83 -0.72 -2.29 2.75
CA ARG A 83 -1.78 -2.49 1.76
C ARG A 83 -1.67 -1.46 0.64
N GLN A 84 -1.77 -1.92 -0.61
CA GLN A 84 -1.66 -1.11 -1.81
C GLN A 84 -2.70 -1.56 -2.85
N VAL A 85 -2.91 -0.71 -3.85
CA VAL A 85 -3.83 -0.95 -4.96
C VAL A 85 -3.06 -0.78 -6.27
N SER A 86 -3.20 -1.75 -7.17
CA SER A 86 -2.52 -1.72 -8.46
C SER A 86 -3.06 -0.57 -9.32
N GLY A 87 -2.15 0.21 -9.91
CA GLY A 87 -2.51 1.31 -10.79
C GLY A 87 -3.13 0.85 -12.12
N ARG A 88 -3.69 1.79 -12.88
CA ARG A 88 -4.45 1.57 -14.12
C ARG A 88 -3.64 0.87 -15.22
N SER A 89 -2.31 0.98 -15.21
CA SER A 89 -1.43 0.38 -16.22
C SER A 89 -1.01 -1.06 -15.94
N LYS A 90 -1.45 -1.66 -14.82
CA LYS A 90 -1.12 -3.05 -14.49
C LYS A 90 -2.08 -4.02 -15.20
N PRO A 91 -1.64 -5.27 -15.47
CA PRO A 91 -2.50 -6.28 -16.11
C PRO A 91 -3.85 -6.47 -15.40
N VAL A 92 -3.87 -6.31 -14.08
CA VAL A 92 -5.11 -6.24 -13.28
C VAL A 92 -5.12 -4.92 -12.53
N ALA A 93 -5.77 -3.92 -13.12
CA ALA A 93 -5.99 -2.62 -12.49
C ALA A 93 -6.87 -2.76 -11.23
N GLY A 94 -6.64 -1.93 -10.21
CA GLY A 94 -7.46 -1.93 -9.00
C GLY A 94 -7.20 -3.10 -8.03
N ARG A 95 -6.30 -4.04 -8.36
CA ARG A 95 -6.04 -5.21 -7.52
C ARG A 95 -5.41 -4.81 -6.18
N LEU A 96 -6.08 -5.20 -5.09
CA LEU A 96 -5.57 -5.09 -3.74
C LEU A 96 -4.38 -6.04 -3.56
N HIS A 97 -3.31 -5.57 -2.94
CA HIS A 97 -2.16 -6.39 -2.60
C HIS A 97 -1.42 -5.84 -1.38
N TYR A 98 -0.55 -6.66 -0.82
CA TYR A 98 0.27 -6.37 0.34
C TYR A 98 1.75 -6.47 -0.03
N VAL A 99 2.53 -5.50 0.42
CA VAL A 99 3.99 -5.46 0.20
C VAL A 99 4.73 -5.18 1.50
N CYS A 100 6.04 -5.43 1.54
CA CYS A 100 6.88 -5.04 2.67
C CYS A 100 6.70 -3.55 2.99
N ARG A 101 6.27 -3.21 4.21
CA ARG A 101 6.09 -1.81 4.63
C ARG A 101 7.40 -1.04 4.78
N LEU A 102 8.52 -1.74 4.91
CA LEU A 102 9.85 -1.16 5.07
C LEU A 102 10.60 -1.08 3.74
N GLY A 103 10.11 -1.72 2.68
CA GLY A 103 10.82 -1.83 1.39
C GLY A 103 12.13 -2.63 1.47
N MET A 104 12.33 -3.42 2.52
CA MET A 104 13.58 -4.14 2.82
C MET A 104 13.56 -5.62 2.44
N CYS A 105 12.39 -6.19 2.14
CA CYS A 105 12.27 -7.54 1.59
C CYS A 105 11.34 -7.54 0.37
N ASP A 106 11.31 -8.67 -0.32
CA ASP A 106 10.55 -8.93 -1.55
C ASP A 106 9.12 -9.45 -1.31
N PHE A 107 8.65 -9.43 -0.06
CA PHE A 107 7.31 -9.88 0.31
C PHE A 107 6.23 -9.25 -0.58
N PHE A 108 5.40 -10.13 -1.15
CA PHE A 108 4.21 -9.78 -1.92
C PHE A 108 3.10 -10.78 -1.62
N SER A 109 1.88 -10.30 -1.41
CA SER A 109 0.70 -11.15 -1.27
C SER A 109 -0.54 -10.50 -1.89
N PRO A 110 -1.35 -11.21 -2.69
CA PRO A 110 -2.60 -10.68 -3.19
C PRO A 110 -3.60 -10.46 -2.05
N GLY A 111 -4.36 -9.38 -2.13
CA GLY A 111 -5.50 -9.15 -1.24
C GLY A 111 -6.69 -9.98 -1.71
N LYS A 112 -7.14 -10.91 -0.87
CA LYS A 112 -8.22 -11.84 -1.19
C LYS A 112 -9.39 -11.68 -0.22
N ASP A 113 -10.60 -11.94 -0.70
CA ASP A 113 -11.82 -11.98 0.10
C ASP A 113 -11.94 -13.31 0.87
N ALA A 114 -13.05 -13.50 1.58
CA ALA A 114 -13.33 -14.72 2.36
C ALA A 114 -13.45 -15.99 1.49
N LYS A 115 -13.67 -15.84 0.18
CA LYS A 115 -13.74 -16.96 -0.79
C LYS A 115 -12.39 -17.21 -1.46
N GLY A 116 -11.35 -16.46 -1.12
CA GLY A 116 -10.02 -16.57 -1.73
C GLY A 116 -9.90 -15.88 -3.09
N ILE A 117 -10.90 -15.09 -3.49
CA ILE A 117 -10.92 -14.33 -4.74
C ILE A 117 -10.21 -12.99 -4.55
N ASP A 118 -9.47 -12.54 -5.56
CA ASP A 118 -8.80 -11.24 -5.48
C ASP A 118 -9.80 -10.10 -5.27
N VAL A 119 -9.49 -9.22 -4.33
CA VAL A 119 -10.24 -7.99 -4.14
C VAL A 119 -9.79 -6.99 -5.21
N ILE A 120 -10.71 -6.62 -6.09
CA ILE A 120 -10.50 -5.60 -7.11
C ILE A 120 -11.29 -4.35 -6.71
N ILE A 121 -10.60 -3.23 -6.59
CA ILE A 121 -11.20 -1.92 -6.34
C ILE A 121 -11.50 -1.28 -7.70
N ASP A 122 -12.77 -0.93 -7.90
CA ASP A 122 -13.17 -0.10 -9.04
C ASP A 122 -12.62 1.31 -8.84
N MET A 123 -11.65 1.67 -9.68
CA MET A 123 -10.92 2.93 -9.59
C MET A 123 -11.77 4.12 -10.04
N ASP A 124 -12.76 3.91 -10.92
CA ASP A 124 -13.64 4.96 -11.41
C ASP A 124 -14.74 5.25 -10.37
N LEU A 125 -15.31 4.20 -9.78
CA LEU A 125 -16.23 4.35 -8.65
C LEU A 125 -15.56 5.06 -7.47
N THR A 126 -14.29 4.75 -7.19
CA THR A 126 -13.53 5.43 -6.11
C THR A 126 -13.39 6.94 -6.39
N GLU A 127 -13.17 7.31 -7.66
CA GLU A 127 -13.08 8.72 -8.08
C GLU A 127 -14.43 9.42 -7.93
N ASP A 128 -15.52 8.79 -8.37
CA ASP A 128 -16.86 9.36 -8.25
C ASP A 128 -17.29 9.51 -6.78
N LEU A 129 -17.07 8.49 -5.95
CA LEU A 129 -17.36 8.57 -4.50
C LEU A 129 -16.52 9.65 -3.80
N SER A 130 -15.29 9.87 -4.25
CA SER A 130 -14.46 10.99 -3.77
C SER A 130 -15.02 12.34 -4.18
N ARG A 131 -15.43 12.50 -5.46
CA ARG A 131 -16.02 13.76 -5.96
C ARG A 131 -17.31 14.10 -5.23
N LEU A 132 -18.07 13.08 -4.81
CA LEU A 132 -19.27 13.20 -4.00
C LEU A 132 -18.98 13.37 -2.50
N SER A 133 -17.71 13.45 -2.08
CA SER A 133 -17.29 13.55 -0.66
C SER A 133 -17.81 12.42 0.24
N ILE A 134 -18.12 11.25 -0.33
CA ILE A 134 -18.53 10.05 0.41
C ILE A 134 -17.30 9.37 1.04
N ILE A 135 -16.18 9.42 0.33
CA ILE A 135 -14.87 8.94 0.82
C ILE A 135 -13.82 10.04 0.64
N TRP A 136 -12.84 10.04 1.53
CA TRP A 136 -11.67 10.91 1.39
C TRP A 136 -10.64 10.26 0.46
N TYR A 137 -10.29 10.95 -0.62
CA TYR A 137 -9.29 10.53 -1.59
C TYR A 137 -8.48 11.76 -1.99
N ASP A 138 -7.15 11.73 -1.78
CA ASP A 138 -6.26 12.90 -1.91
C ASP A 138 -6.04 13.38 -3.36
N SER A 139 -6.91 13.02 -4.31
CA SER A 139 -6.77 13.41 -5.72
C SER A 139 -7.31 14.80 -6.05
N PHE A 140 -7.92 15.48 -5.08
CA PHE A 140 -8.53 16.80 -5.26
C PHE A 140 -8.09 17.78 -4.17
N ILE A 141 -6.81 18.17 -4.18
CA ILE A 141 -6.42 19.53 -3.75
C ILE A 141 -5.70 20.16 -4.94
N ALA A 142 -6.50 20.69 -5.85
CA ALA A 142 -6.07 21.59 -6.90
C ALA A 142 -7.20 22.58 -7.15
N SER A 143 -7.23 23.61 -6.31
CA SER A 143 -7.85 24.92 -6.58
C SER A 143 -7.22 25.92 -5.62
#